data_AF-A0A1B6DKZ6-F1
#
_entry.id   AF-A0A1B6DKZ6-F1
#
_cell.length_a   1.000
_cell.length_b   1.000
_cell.length_c   1.000
_cell.angle_alpha   90.00
_cell.angle_beta   90.00
_cell.angle_gamma   90.00
#
_symmetry.space_group_name_H-M   'P 1'
#
loop_
_entity.id
_entity.type
_entity.pdbx_description
1 polymer ?
#
loop_
_entity_poly.entity_id
_entity_poly.type
_entity_poly.pdbx_seq_one_letter_code
_entity_poly.pdbx_strand_id
1 'polypeptide(L)'
;MDLISPQNRTLWCEIPEVRNSGVFDQFSVLERRLQEAKFEVMTSEASYFKSLTVLDKHFASCPMFSDETILSSQDRKVLFGNVSSVRKCSEKLLSSLEKCWQNSMLLSGLCKILYDHIQNHFHIYVRYCSN
;
A
#
# COMPACT_ATOMS: atom_id res chain seq x y z
N MET A 1 -7.09 -15.07 1.52
CA MET A 1 -7.78 -14.29 2.55
C MET A 1 -7.85 -12.87 2.04
N ASP A 2 -9.02 -12.44 1.54
CA ASP A 2 -9.29 -11.04 1.20
C ASP A 2 -9.49 -10.26 2.51
N LEU A 3 -8.39 -9.92 3.19
CA LEU A 3 -8.41 -9.17 4.45
C LEU A 3 -8.82 -7.71 4.26
N ILE A 4 -8.98 -7.23 3.02
CA ILE A 4 -9.11 -5.81 2.70
C ILE A 4 -10.27 -5.61 1.71
N SER A 5 -11.50 -5.72 2.21
CA SER A 5 -12.71 -5.33 1.49
C SER A 5 -12.88 -3.80 1.56
N PRO A 6 -13.31 -3.11 0.47
CA PRO A 6 -13.12 -1.67 0.29
C PRO A 6 -14.03 -0.77 1.14
N GLN A 7 -14.96 -1.33 1.91
CA GLN A 7 -16.07 -0.57 2.49
C GLN A 7 -16.04 -0.46 4.02
N ASN A 8 -15.13 -1.16 4.71
CA ASN A 8 -14.98 -1.00 6.16
C ASN A 8 -13.49 -0.93 6.51
N ARG A 9 -13.08 0.17 7.14
CA ARG A 9 -11.81 0.21 7.88
C ARG A 9 -11.95 -0.75 9.05
N THR A 10 -11.45 -1.97 8.90
CA THR A 10 -11.37 -2.93 9.99
C THR A 10 -10.22 -2.52 10.90
N LEU A 11 -10.46 -2.44 12.21
CA LEU A 11 -9.39 -2.27 13.20
C LEU A 11 -8.62 -3.58 13.36
N TRP A 12 -7.35 -3.49 13.77
CA TRP A 12 -6.54 -4.68 14.05
C TRP A 12 -7.23 -5.60 15.07
N CYS A 13 -7.82 -5.02 16.11
CA CYS A 13 -8.54 -5.76 17.15
C CYS A 13 -9.86 -6.41 16.69
N GLU A 14 -10.44 -5.96 15.57
CA GLU A 14 -11.69 -6.52 15.00
C GLU A 14 -11.42 -7.76 14.14
N ILE A 15 -10.16 -8.01 13.78
CA ILE A 15 -9.76 -9.15 12.96
C ILE A 15 -10.04 -10.44 13.73
N PRO A 16 -10.76 -11.42 13.13
CA PRO A 16 -11.10 -12.68 13.80
C PRO A 16 -9.88 -13.41 14.36
N GLU A 17 -8.79 -13.47 13.62
CA GLU A 17 -7.53 -14.10 14.03
C GLU A 17 -6.94 -13.44 15.28
N VAL A 18 -6.99 -12.09 15.36
CA VAL A 18 -6.51 -11.33 16.51
C VAL A 18 -7.44 -11.52 17.71
N ARG A 19 -8.75 -11.41 17.50
CA ARG A 19 -9.75 -11.58 18.56
C ARG A 19 -9.70 -12.99 19.16
N ASN A 20 -9.55 -14.01 18.33
CA ASN A 20 -9.49 -15.41 18.76
C ASN A 20 -8.15 -15.77 19.43
N SER A 21 -7.09 -14.98 19.22
CA SER A 21 -5.78 -15.23 19.82
C SER A 21 -5.71 -14.92 21.32
N GLY A 22 -6.64 -14.11 21.85
CA GLY A 22 -6.61 -13.63 23.24
C GLY A 22 -5.45 -12.66 23.56
N VAL A 23 -4.62 -12.33 22.57
CA VAL A 23 -3.43 -11.47 22.74
C VAL A 23 -3.85 -10.03 23.05
N PHE A 24 -5.01 -9.60 22.55
CA PHE A 24 -5.55 -8.27 22.81
C PHE A 24 -5.73 -7.98 24.31
N ASP A 25 -6.21 -8.96 25.08
CA ASP A 25 -6.47 -8.80 26.52
C ASP A 25 -5.19 -8.71 27.36
N GLN A 26 -4.06 -9.18 26.82
CA GLN A 26 -2.75 -9.14 27.48
C GLN A 26 -2.00 -7.82 27.27
N PHE A 27 -2.40 -7.04 26.26
CA PHE A 27 -1.73 -5.78 25.91
C PHE A 27 -2.21 -4.60 26.74
N SER A 28 -1.26 -3.77 27.16
CA SER A 28 -1.53 -2.43 27.66
C SER A 28 -2.19 -1.55 26.59
N VAL A 29 -2.79 -0.44 27.03
CA VAL A 29 -3.42 0.54 26.12
C VAL A 29 -2.41 1.06 25.08
N LEU A 30 -1.15 1.24 25.47
CA LEU A 30 -0.10 1.72 24.57
C LEU A 30 0.27 0.68 23.51
N GLU A 31 0.41 -0.58 23.91
CA GLU A 31 0.71 -1.69 22.97
C GLU A 31 -0.42 -1.91 21.98
N ARG A 32 -1.69 -1.82 22.43
CA ARG A 32 -2.85 -1.88 21.53
C ARG A 32 -2.81 -0.77 20.49
N ARG A 33 -2.56 0.48 20.90
CA ARG A 33 -2.42 1.61 19.98
C ARG A 33 -1.26 1.42 19.00
N LEU A 34 -0.14 0.86 19.46
CA LEU A 34 0.98 0.55 18.59
C LEU A 34 0.60 -0.50 17.53
N GLN A 35 -0.10 -1.56 17.91
CA GLN A 35 -0.54 -2.58 16.94
C GLN A 35 -1.53 -2.02 15.91
N GLU A 36 -2.48 -1.19 16.36
CA GLU A 36 -3.40 -0.50 15.45
C GLU A 36 -2.64 0.37 14.45
N ALA A 37 -1.67 1.17 14.91
CA ALA A 37 -0.84 1.99 14.01
C ALA A 37 -0.03 1.14 13.01
N LYS A 38 0.51 0.00 13.44
CA LYS A 38 1.24 -0.92 12.55
C LYS A 38 0.31 -1.53 11.49
N PHE A 39 -0.91 -1.89 11.88
CA PHE A 39 -1.91 -2.41 10.97
C PHE A 39 -2.43 -1.33 10.01
N GLU A 40 -2.56 -0.08 10.49
CA GLU A 40 -2.90 1.08 9.66
C GLU A 40 -1.88 1.30 8.55
N VAL A 41 -0.58 1.16 8.81
CA VAL A 41 0.45 1.25 7.76
C VAL A 41 0.19 0.24 6.64
N MET A 42 -0.13 -1.00 6.97
CA MET A 42 -0.41 -2.03 5.97
C MET A 42 -1.70 -1.76 5.19
N THR A 43 -2.78 -1.41 5.88
CA THR A 43 -4.10 -1.19 5.26
C THR A 43 -4.15 0.09 4.42
N SER A 44 -3.46 1.15 4.85
CA SER A 44 -3.29 2.37 4.07
C SER A 44 -2.43 2.13 2.83
N GLU A 45 -1.36 1.32 2.92
CA GLU A 45 -0.57 0.93 1.75
C GLU A 45 -1.40 0.12 0.74
N ALA A 46 -2.23 -0.82 1.20
CA ALA A 46 -3.14 -1.56 0.33
C ALA A 46 -4.14 -0.64 -0.39
N SER A 47 -4.68 0.34 0.34
CA SER A 47 -5.58 1.36 -0.22
C SER A 47 -4.87 2.23 -1.26
N TYR A 48 -3.61 2.62 -0.99
CA TYR A 48 -2.79 3.39 -1.92
C TYR A 48 -2.46 2.60 -3.18
N PHE A 49 -2.01 1.34 -3.04
CA PHE A 49 -1.78 0.44 -4.17
C PHE A 49 -3.01 0.28 -5.06
N LYS A 50 -4.19 0.17 -4.45
CA LYS A 50 -5.47 0.10 -5.19
C LYS A 50 -5.73 1.38 -5.99
N SER A 51 -5.55 2.55 -5.38
CA SER A 51 -5.69 3.84 -6.07
C SER A 51 -4.71 3.96 -7.25
N LEU A 52 -3.44 3.57 -7.05
CA LEU A 52 -2.43 3.54 -8.12
C LEU A 52 -2.79 2.53 -9.21
N THR A 53 -3.38 1.39 -8.85
CA THR A 53 -3.86 0.40 -9.82
C THR A 53 -4.98 0.95 -10.67
N VAL A 54 -5.90 1.73 -10.08
CA VAL A 54 -6.94 2.42 -10.84
C VAL A 54 -6.31 3.44 -11.78
N LEU A 55 -5.39 4.27 -11.29
CA LEU A 55 -4.67 5.27 -12.09
C LEU A 55 -3.93 4.62 -13.27
N ASP A 56 -3.21 3.52 -13.05
CA ASP A 56 -2.44 2.83 -14.09
C ASP A 56 -3.35 2.13 -15.11
N LYS A 57 -4.31 1.32 -14.64
CA LYS A 57 -5.11 0.45 -15.50
C LYS A 57 -6.28 1.15 -16.21
N HIS A 58 -6.92 2.14 -15.56
CA HIS A 58 -8.09 2.81 -16.13
C HIS A 58 -7.74 4.13 -16.81
N PHE A 59 -6.72 4.86 -16.33
CA PHE A 59 -6.35 6.15 -16.91
C PHE A 59 -5.09 6.03 -17.78
N ALA A 60 -3.94 5.66 -17.22
CA ALA A 60 -2.69 5.62 -17.97
C ALA A 60 -2.74 4.64 -19.17
N SER A 61 -3.46 3.53 -19.01
CA SER A 61 -3.65 2.51 -20.06
C SER A 61 -4.92 2.73 -20.90
N CYS A 62 -5.61 3.86 -20.75
CA CYS A 62 -6.82 4.14 -21.52
C CYS A 62 -6.47 4.36 -23.00
N PRO A 63 -7.09 3.62 -23.94
CA PRO A 63 -6.82 3.80 -25.37
C PRO A 63 -7.16 5.21 -25.86
N MET A 64 -8.19 5.85 -25.30
CA MET A 64 -8.60 7.22 -25.68
C MET A 64 -7.52 8.26 -25.39
N PHE A 65 -6.71 8.06 -24.34
CA PHE A 65 -5.59 8.95 -24.03
C PHE A 65 -4.34 8.67 -24.87
N SER A 66 -4.40 7.71 -25.79
CA SER A 66 -3.35 7.50 -26.80
C SER A 66 -3.66 8.23 -28.12
N ASP A 67 -4.82 8.89 -28.23
CA ASP A 67 -5.17 9.75 -29.34
C ASP A 67 -4.52 11.14 -29.16
N GLU A 68 -3.60 11.50 -30.06
CA GLU A 68 -2.88 12.79 -30.04
C GLU A 68 -3.81 14.01 -30.16
N THR A 69 -5.05 13.84 -30.62
CA THR A 69 -6.05 14.93 -30.67
C THR A 69 -6.70 15.20 -29.31
N ILE A 70 -6.67 14.21 -28.40
CA ILE A 70 -7.20 14.31 -27.04
C ILE A 70 -6.09 14.66 -26.06
N LEU A 71 -4.96 13.96 -26.14
CA LEU A 71 -3.82 14.13 -25.25
C LEU A 71 -2.52 13.91 -26.01
N SER A 72 -1.67 14.93 -26.05
CA SER A 72 -0.39 14.81 -26.72
C SER A 72 0.50 13.75 -26.05
N SER A 73 1.37 13.11 -26.81
CA SER A 73 2.35 12.17 -26.24
C SER A 73 3.21 12.79 -25.11
N GLN A 74 3.49 14.10 -25.19
CA GLN A 74 4.24 14.81 -24.16
C GLN A 74 3.41 14.98 -22.87
N ASP A 75 2.17 15.44 -22.97
CA ASP A 75 1.28 15.62 -21.80
C ASP A 75 0.95 14.28 -21.15
N ARG A 76 0.74 13.24 -21.96
CA ARG A 76 0.57 11.87 -21.45
C ARG A 76 1.78 11.40 -20.65
N LYS A 77 2.98 11.69 -21.11
CA LYS A 77 4.23 11.34 -20.40
C LYS A 77 4.37 12.12 -19.10
N VAL A 78 3.99 13.40 -19.08
CA VAL A 78 3.97 14.22 -17.85
C VAL A 78 2.97 13.67 -16.85
N LEU A 79 1.74 13.41 -17.27
CA LEU A 79 0.65 12.93 -16.40
C LEU A 79 0.87 11.51 -15.86
N PHE A 80 1.35 10.58 -16.71
CA PHE A 80 1.32 9.14 -16.39
C PHE A 80 2.68 8.45 -16.43
N GLY A 81 3.74 9.11 -16.88
CA GLY A 81 5.02 8.46 -17.24
C GLY A 81 5.69 7.66 -16.13
N ASN A 82 5.47 8.02 -14.86
CA ASN A 82 6.03 7.32 -13.70
C ASN A 82 4.99 6.51 -12.89
N VAL A 83 3.71 6.53 -13.27
CA VAL A 83 2.63 5.86 -12.54
C VAL A 83 2.88 4.36 -12.43
N SER A 84 3.27 3.70 -13.52
CA SER A 84 3.51 2.25 -13.50
C SER A 84 4.67 1.87 -12.58
N SER A 85 5.71 2.71 -12.50
CA SER A 85 6.87 2.48 -11.63
C SER A 85 6.50 2.63 -10.15
N VAL A 86 5.76 3.68 -9.77
CA VAL A 86 5.32 3.86 -8.38
C VAL A 86 4.32 2.79 -7.96
N ARG A 87 3.40 2.37 -8.85
CA ARG A 87 2.48 1.26 -8.59
C ARG A 87 3.22 -0.03 -8.29
N LYS A 88 4.19 -0.41 -9.13
CA LYS A 88 5.02 -1.61 -8.92
C LYS A 88 5.86 -1.51 -7.65
N CYS A 89 6.28 -0.31 -7.27
CA CYS A 89 6.99 -0.07 -6.01
C CYS A 89 6.10 -0.34 -4.80
N SER A 90 4.90 0.25 -4.80
CA SER A 90 3.86 0.03 -3.77
C SER A 90 3.45 -1.45 -3.67
N GLU A 91 3.28 -2.15 -4.81
CA GLU A 91 2.98 -3.59 -4.86
C GLU A 91 4.02 -4.45 -4.12
N LYS A 92 5.31 -4.13 -4.30
CA LYS A 92 6.42 -4.83 -3.62
C LYS A 92 6.42 -4.58 -2.12
N LEU A 93 6.14 -3.36 -1.69
CA LEU A 93 6.02 -3.03 -0.28
C LEU A 93 4.86 -3.81 0.33
N LEU A 94 3.67 -3.69 -0.25
CA LEU A 94 2.46 -4.38 0.21
C LEU A 94 2.68 -5.89 0.31
N SER A 95 3.25 -6.52 -0.72
CA SER A 95 3.57 -7.95 -0.71
C SER A 95 4.50 -8.35 0.45
N SER A 96 5.41 -7.46 0.85
CA SER A 96 6.33 -7.71 1.96
C SER A 96 5.62 -7.54 3.31
N LEU A 97 4.72 -6.57 3.42
CA LEU A 97 3.87 -6.34 4.59
C LEU A 97 2.90 -7.51 4.82
N GLU A 98 2.26 -8.00 3.77
CA GLU A 98 1.36 -9.16 3.82
C GLU A 98 2.09 -10.44 4.27
N LYS A 99 3.31 -10.67 3.76
CA LYS A 99 4.16 -11.77 4.24
C LYS A 99 4.52 -11.60 5.72
N CYS A 100 4.81 -10.36 6.16
CA CYS A 100 5.07 -10.09 7.57
C CYS A 100 3.85 -10.42 8.44
N TRP A 101 2.65 -10.07 7.99
CA TRP A 101 1.39 -10.38 8.65
C TRP A 101 1.15 -11.88 8.76
N GLN A 102 1.34 -12.61 7.67
CA GLN A 102 1.20 -14.07 7.62
C GLN A 102 2.15 -14.78 8.59
N ASN A 103 3.36 -14.25 8.76
CA ASN A 103 4.34 -14.78 9.71
C ASN A 103 4.01 -14.43 11.17
N SER A 104 3.48 -13.23 11.41
CA SER A 104 3.10 -12.77 12.73
C SER A 104 2.04 -11.67 12.65
N MET A 105 0.89 -11.90 13.29
CA MET A 105 -0.18 -10.91 13.44
C MET A 105 0.25 -9.63 14.19
N LEU A 106 1.42 -9.66 14.85
CA LEU A 106 2.01 -8.51 15.53
C LEU A 106 2.89 -7.65 14.63
N LEU A 107 3.06 -8.02 13.35
CA LEU A 107 3.86 -7.29 12.37
C LEU A 107 5.29 -6.98 12.87
N SER A 108 5.93 -7.91 13.58
CA SER A 108 7.21 -7.66 14.27
C SER A 108 8.35 -7.23 13.33
N GLY A 109 8.29 -7.60 12.05
CA GLY A 109 9.27 -7.21 11.02
C GLY A 109 9.01 -5.88 10.31
N LEU A 110 7.91 -5.18 10.61
CA LEU A 110 7.44 -4.00 9.88
C LEU A 110 8.54 -2.93 9.69
N CYS A 111 9.19 -2.51 10.79
CA CYS A 111 10.16 -1.42 10.74
C CYS A 111 11.36 -1.75 9.84
N LYS A 112 11.81 -3.01 9.85
CA LYS A 112 12.90 -3.47 8.99
C LYS A 112 12.47 -3.47 7.52
N ILE A 113 11.28 -3.97 7.21
CA ILE A 113 10.72 -3.96 5.85
C ILE A 113 10.62 -2.54 5.32
N LEU A 114 10.09 -1.60 6.13
CA LEU A 114 9.98 -0.19 5.74
C LEU A 114 11.35 0.44 5.50
N TYR A 115 12.29 0.22 6.43
CA TYR A 115 13.65 0.73 6.31
C TYR A 115 14.31 0.23 5.02
N ASP A 116 14.31 -1.08 4.78
CA ASP A 116 14.90 -1.69 3.60
C ASP A 116 14.22 -1.19 2.33
N HIS A 117 12.89 -1.05 2.33
CA HIS A 117 12.14 -0.55 1.17
C HIS A 117 12.50 0.90 0.84
N ILE A 118 12.52 1.79 1.84
CA ILE A 118 12.84 3.21 1.66
C ILE A 118 14.27 3.36 1.14
N GLN A 119 15.25 2.70 1.76
CA GLN A 119 16.65 2.79 1.35
C GLN A 119 16.87 2.40 -0.12
N ASN A 120 16.15 1.38 -0.61
CA ASN A 120 16.35 0.85 -1.96
C ASN A 120 15.44 1.48 -3.03
N HIS A 121 14.29 2.04 -2.66
CA HIS A 121 13.25 2.39 -3.63
C HIS A 121 12.71 3.83 -3.52
N PHE A 122 13.15 4.62 -2.54
CA PHE A 122 12.65 6.00 -2.34
C PHE A 122 12.78 6.90 -3.58
N HIS A 123 13.84 6.71 -4.37
CA HIS A 123 14.07 7.47 -5.61
C HIS A 123 12.93 7.36 -6.64
N ILE A 124 12.14 6.28 -6.61
CA ILE A 124 10.98 6.10 -7.49
C ILE A 124 9.88 7.11 -7.15
N TYR A 125 9.62 7.32 -5.86
CA TYR A 125 8.66 8.31 -5.39
C TYR A 125 9.11 9.74 -5.68
N VAL A 126 10.40 10.04 -5.50
CA VAL A 126 10.97 11.35 -5.86
C VAL A 126 10.70 11.65 -7.34
N ARG A 127 11.01 10.71 -8.24
CA ARG A 127 10.78 10.88 -9.67
C ARG A 127 9.30 11.04 -10.03
N TYR A 128 8.42 10.31 -9.35
CA TYR A 128 6.97 10.42 -9.56
C TYR A 128 6.43 11.79 -9.10
N CYS A 129 6.89 12.30 -7.96
CA CYS A 129 6.41 13.57 -7.41
C CYS A 129 7.08 14.80 -8.05
N SER A 130 8.26 14.66 -8.64
CA SER A 130 8.99 15.75 -9.30
C SER A 130 8.65 15.91 -10.79
N ASN A 131 7.67 15.14 -11.28
CA ASN A 131 7.35 15.01 -12.69
C ASN A 131 6.62 16.22 -13.26
#